data_AF-A0A1H6RM32-F1
#
_entry.id   AF-A0A1H6RM32-F1
#
_cell.length_a   1.000
_cell.length_b   1.000
_cell.length_c   1.000
_cell.angle_alpha   90.00
_cell.angle_beta   90.00
_cell.angle_gamma   90.00
#
_symmetry.space_group_name_H-M   'P 1'
#
loop_
_entity.id
_entity.type
_entity.pdbx_description
1 polymer ?
#
loop_
_entity_poly.entity_id
_entity_poly.type
_entity_poly.pdbx_seq_one_letter_code
_entity_poly.pdbx_strand_id
1 'polypeptide(L)'
;MGYKVKWVEDHLGISRKALRNYEKLGLMPPNIGGKYRDYSDEDIDRIWSIKILQGLGYSLAEIRELMDNKEADFYKSISDKVVELERKRDDITNFIEFAKTIKLTGRVPTTKQVGSIRYSEFMEYSRKNWNFYIEPKAASYLNAMELIQDAKEQELSEIDVDRLESLAKLMGDYQEMQHTYTINAYYQILSRMQSLEFNSEVVQTVVEQLFCFLSESDSAKEIGEKFTRVFFAKYTAPFFLEGSDIGEINISTYGRGGAEFIARAIAFFGGFDSIDDLYEL
;
A
#
# COMPACT_ATOMS: atom_id res chain seq x y z
N MET A 1 46.58 14.71 1.69
CA MET A 1 47.20 13.75 0.73
C MET A 1 46.21 13.56 -0.40
N GLY A 2 46.61 13.50 -1.68
CA GLY A 2 45.64 13.51 -2.79
C GLY A 2 45.06 12.13 -3.13
N TYR A 3 43.75 12.04 -3.32
CA TYR A 3 43.06 10.84 -3.79
C TYR A 3 43.04 10.78 -5.32
N LYS A 4 43.30 9.60 -5.88
CA LYS A 4 43.15 9.37 -7.32
C LYS A 4 41.69 9.12 -7.66
N VAL A 5 41.31 9.38 -8.91
CA VAL A 5 39.95 9.14 -9.41
C VAL A 5 39.44 7.72 -9.16
N LYS A 6 40.32 6.72 -9.21
CA LYS A 6 39.98 5.33 -8.91
C LYS A 6 39.52 5.17 -7.45
N TRP A 7 40.17 5.86 -6.51
CA TRP A 7 39.76 5.83 -5.11
C TRP A 7 38.35 6.41 -4.94
N VAL A 8 38.05 7.51 -5.62
CA VAL A 8 36.71 8.15 -5.62
C VAL A 8 35.65 7.21 -6.22
N GLU A 9 35.97 6.53 -7.32
CA GLU A 9 35.07 5.53 -7.92
C GLU A 9 34.82 4.36 -6.94
N ASP A 10 35.88 3.79 -6.36
CA ASP A 10 35.82 2.59 -5.53
C ASP A 10 35.19 2.85 -4.14
N HIS A 11 35.39 4.04 -3.55
CA HIS A 11 34.98 4.33 -2.16
C HIS A 11 33.73 5.22 -2.07
N LEU A 12 33.51 6.14 -3.02
CA LEU A 12 32.33 6.99 -3.04
C LEU A 12 31.27 6.52 -4.04
N GLY A 13 31.62 5.55 -4.91
CA GLY A 13 30.71 5.06 -5.96
C GLY A 13 30.44 6.10 -7.07
N ILE A 14 31.30 7.11 -7.21
CA ILE A 14 31.07 8.23 -8.13
C ILE A 14 31.89 8.05 -9.40
N SER A 15 31.19 7.83 -10.50
CA SER A 15 31.83 7.62 -11.81
C SER A 15 32.67 8.81 -12.28
N ARG A 16 33.74 8.53 -13.03
CA ARG A 16 34.49 9.53 -13.81
C ARG A 16 33.62 10.47 -14.63
N LYS A 17 32.53 9.97 -15.21
CA LYS A 17 31.58 10.77 -16.00
C LYS A 17 30.88 11.82 -15.13
N ALA A 18 30.45 11.45 -13.93
CA ALA A 18 29.82 12.37 -12.98
C ALA A 18 30.81 13.46 -12.52
N LEU A 19 32.05 13.09 -12.17
CA LEU A 19 33.09 14.04 -11.75
C LEU A 19 33.40 15.07 -12.85
N ARG A 20 33.56 14.62 -14.09
CA ARG A 20 33.73 15.52 -15.25
C ARG A 20 32.52 16.43 -15.45
N ASN A 21 31.32 15.95 -15.17
CA ASN A 21 30.12 16.76 -15.25
C ASN A 21 30.09 17.84 -14.16
N TYR A 22 30.50 17.52 -12.93
CA TYR A 22 30.60 18.50 -11.85
C TYR A 22 31.61 19.59 -12.19
N GLU A 23 32.78 19.23 -12.72
CA GLU A 23 33.78 20.20 -13.20
C GLU A 23 33.23 21.07 -14.34
N LYS A 24 32.59 20.46 -15.34
CA LYS A 24 31.99 21.18 -16.48
C LYS A 24 30.92 22.18 -16.00
N LEU A 25 30.14 21.80 -15.00
CA LEU A 25 29.11 22.64 -14.40
C LEU A 25 29.65 23.61 -13.36
N GLY A 26 30.98 23.70 -13.14
CA GLY A 26 31.58 24.62 -12.19
C GLY A 26 31.33 24.28 -10.71
N LEU A 27 30.77 23.10 -10.44
CA LEU A 27 30.54 22.61 -9.08
C LEU A 27 31.83 22.18 -8.39
N MET A 28 32.88 21.90 -9.15
CA MET A 28 34.23 21.64 -8.66
C MET A 28 35.18 22.68 -9.25
N PRO A 29 36.24 23.09 -8.53
CA PRO A 29 37.22 24.00 -9.10
C PRO A 29 37.86 23.38 -10.35
N PRO A 30 38.28 24.20 -11.34
CA PRO A 30 38.89 23.69 -12.56
C PRO A 30 40.17 22.91 -12.23
N ASN A 31 40.42 21.81 -12.95
CA ASN A 31 41.66 21.05 -12.79
C ASN A 31 42.84 21.83 -13.40
N ILE A 32 43.70 22.42 -12.57
CA ILE A 32 44.85 23.24 -12.98
C ILE A 32 46.13 22.39 -13.17
N GLY A 33 46.13 21.12 -12.74
CA GLY A 33 47.34 20.30 -12.51
C GLY A 33 47.73 19.27 -13.59
N GLY A 34 47.12 19.27 -14.78
CA GLY A 34 47.48 18.37 -15.89
C GLY A 34 46.40 17.36 -16.29
N LYS A 35 46.78 16.25 -16.94
CA LYS A 35 45.85 15.28 -17.59
C LYS A 35 44.94 14.53 -16.61
N TYR A 36 45.32 14.42 -15.34
CA TYR A 36 44.57 13.75 -14.28
C TYR A 36 44.45 14.64 -13.06
N ARG A 37 43.29 14.62 -12.40
CA ARG A 37 43.03 15.33 -11.14
C ARG A 37 43.43 14.47 -9.95
N ASP A 38 44.10 15.09 -8.99
CA ASP A 38 44.26 14.58 -7.64
C ASP A 38 43.29 15.34 -6.74
N TYR A 39 42.35 14.61 -6.13
CA TYR A 39 41.32 15.18 -5.28
C TYR A 39 41.90 15.41 -3.88
N SER A 40 41.82 16.63 -3.36
CA SER A 40 42.15 16.88 -1.95
C SER A 40 41.03 16.40 -1.01
N ASP A 41 41.28 16.43 0.29
CA ASP A 41 40.24 16.14 1.28
C ASP A 41 39.03 17.10 1.12
N GLU A 42 39.27 18.39 0.82
CA GLU A 42 38.22 19.36 0.55
C GLU A 42 37.44 19.06 -0.74
N ASP A 43 38.11 18.54 -1.77
CA ASP A 43 37.43 18.08 -2.98
C ASP A 43 36.50 16.90 -2.66
N ILE A 44 36.94 15.97 -1.79
CA ILE A 44 36.11 14.84 -1.35
C ILE A 44 34.88 15.34 -0.58
N ASP A 45 35.04 16.25 0.38
CA ASP A 45 33.93 16.83 1.14
C ASP A 45 32.93 17.57 0.24
N ARG A 46 33.45 18.26 -0.79
CA ARG A 46 32.62 18.95 -1.77
C ARG A 46 31.82 17.99 -2.64
N ILE A 47 32.48 16.93 -3.14
CA ILE A 47 31.83 15.86 -3.90
C ILE A 47 30.74 15.19 -3.05
N TRP A 48 31.03 14.91 -1.78
CA TRP A 48 30.09 14.32 -0.83
C TRP A 48 28.87 15.21 -0.62
N SER A 49 29.09 16.51 -0.42
CA SER A 49 28.02 17.50 -0.25
C SER A 49 27.11 17.60 -1.48
N ILE A 50 27.68 17.61 -2.70
CA ILE A 50 26.91 17.55 -3.95
C ILE A 50 26.03 16.30 -3.99
N LYS A 51 26.57 15.13 -3.59
CA LYS A 51 25.81 13.88 -3.56
C LYS A 51 24.65 13.91 -2.57
N ILE A 52 24.85 14.47 -1.38
CA ILE A 52 23.78 14.65 -0.40
C ILE A 52 22.67 15.52 -0.99
N LEU A 53 23.01 16.70 -1.53
CA LEU A 53 22.02 17.62 -2.12
C LEU A 53 21.27 16.98 -3.30
N GLN A 54 21.95 16.21 -4.15
CA GLN A 54 21.28 15.41 -5.18
C GLN A 54 20.32 14.37 -4.59
N GLY A 55 20.70 13.71 -3.50
CA GLY A 55 19.86 12.76 -2.77
C GLY A 55 18.62 13.41 -2.17
N LEU A 56 18.71 14.68 -1.76
CA LEU A 56 17.57 15.50 -1.35
C LEU A 56 16.69 15.94 -2.53
N GLY A 57 17.11 15.70 -3.77
CA GLY A 57 16.34 16.00 -4.98
C GLY A 57 16.70 17.33 -5.66
N TYR A 58 17.80 17.98 -5.28
CA TYR A 58 18.31 19.14 -6.02
C TYR A 58 18.97 18.72 -7.34
N SER A 59 18.68 19.45 -8.40
CA SER A 59 19.42 19.39 -9.65
C SER A 59 20.83 20.01 -9.50
N LEU A 60 21.75 19.63 -10.38
CA LEU A 60 23.11 20.20 -10.36
C LEU A 60 23.14 21.72 -10.62
N ALA A 61 22.12 22.24 -11.32
CA ALA A 61 21.97 23.68 -11.54
C ALA A 61 21.56 24.40 -10.25
N GLU A 62 20.56 23.88 -9.53
CA GLU A 62 20.14 24.43 -8.23
C GLU A 62 21.27 24.35 -7.19
N ILE A 63 22.01 23.23 -7.15
CA ILE A 63 23.18 23.10 -6.26
C ILE A 63 24.20 24.19 -6.57
N ARG A 64 24.48 24.45 -7.86
CA ARG A 64 25.41 25.50 -8.24
C ARG A 64 24.92 26.87 -7.78
N GLU A 65 23.65 27.18 -8.02
CA GLU A 65 23.05 28.45 -7.61
C GLU A 65 23.16 28.65 -6.09
N LEU A 66 22.88 27.62 -5.30
CA LEU A 66 23.02 27.64 -3.84
C LEU A 66 24.48 27.83 -3.38
N MET A 67 25.46 27.35 -4.14
CA MET A 67 26.88 27.51 -3.82
C MET A 67 27.44 28.87 -4.24
N ASP A 68 26.99 29.41 -5.36
CA ASP A 68 27.53 30.64 -5.98
C ASP A 68 26.84 31.91 -5.44
N ASN A 69 25.58 31.83 -5.01
CA ASN A 69 24.79 32.98 -4.57
C ASN A 69 24.85 33.19 -3.04
N LYS A 70 25.60 34.20 -2.59
CA LYS A 70 25.71 34.56 -1.16
C LYS A 70 24.42 35.11 -0.54
N GLU A 71 23.48 35.59 -1.37
CA GLU A 71 22.16 36.05 -0.93
C GLU A 71 21.11 34.94 -0.99
N ALA A 72 21.44 33.77 -1.55
CA ALA A 72 20.54 32.64 -1.51
C ALA A 72 20.33 32.22 -0.05
N ASP A 73 19.07 32.20 0.37
CA ASP A 73 18.69 31.68 1.68
C ASP A 73 18.71 30.15 1.63
N PHE A 74 19.92 29.60 1.73
CA PHE A 74 20.16 28.16 1.76
C PHE A 74 19.35 27.48 2.87
N TYR A 75 19.24 28.14 4.03
CA TYR A 75 18.44 27.62 5.14
C TYR A 75 16.97 27.50 4.77
N LYS A 76 16.37 28.55 4.18
CA LYS A 76 14.99 28.48 3.69
C LYS A 76 14.81 27.41 2.62
N SER A 77 15.72 27.32 1.64
CA SER A 77 15.65 26.28 0.60
C SER A 77 15.65 24.87 1.20
N ILE A 78 16.52 24.61 2.18
CA ILE A 78 16.58 23.33 2.89
C ILE A 78 15.31 23.11 3.73
N SER A 79 14.80 24.13 4.42
CA SER A 79 13.53 24.03 5.17
C SER A 79 12.35 23.67 4.25
N ASP A 80 12.23 24.32 3.10
CA ASP A 80 11.22 24.01 2.10
C ASP A 80 11.39 22.57 1.58
N LYS A 81 12.65 22.13 1.40
CA LYS A 81 12.95 20.76 0.97
C LYS A 81 12.59 19.71 2.02
N VAL A 82 12.81 19.98 3.31
CA VAL A 82 12.38 19.11 4.40
C VAL A 82 10.86 18.88 4.33
N VAL A 83 10.07 19.95 4.19
CA VAL A 83 8.60 19.83 4.06
C VAL A 83 8.20 19.01 2.83
N GLU A 84 8.89 19.19 1.70
CA GLU A 84 8.64 18.40 0.49
C GLU A 84 8.94 16.90 0.70
N LEU A 85 10.09 16.58 1.31
CA LEU A 85 10.52 15.21 1.55
C LEU A 85 9.65 14.51 2.58
N GLU A 86 9.21 15.21 3.63
CA GLU A 86 8.24 14.69 4.60
C GLU A 86 6.91 14.35 3.92
N ARG A 87 6.39 15.24 3.05
CA ARG A 87 5.19 14.95 2.26
C ARG A 87 5.37 13.71 1.37
N LYS A 88 6.52 13.59 0.70
CA LYS A 88 6.84 12.42 -0.14
C LYS A 88 6.92 11.13 0.68
N ARG A 89 7.53 11.18 1.88
CA ARG A 89 7.54 10.05 2.81
C ARG A 89 6.12 9.65 3.16
N ASP A 90 5.28 10.59 3.55
CA ASP A 90 3.90 10.31 3.95
C ASP A 90 3.08 9.75 2.77
N ASP A 91 3.32 10.22 1.55
CA ASP A 91 2.72 9.65 0.33
C ASP A 91 3.15 8.21 0.09
N ILE A 92 4.44 7.92 0.19
CA ILE A 92 4.96 6.55 0.05
C ILE A 92 4.35 5.65 1.11
N THR A 93 4.28 6.11 2.37
CA THR A 93 3.65 5.35 3.45
C THR A 93 2.20 5.02 3.10
N ASN A 94 1.43 6.00 2.63
CA ASN A 94 0.06 5.74 2.17
C ASN A 94 0.01 4.70 1.03
N PHE A 95 0.88 4.81 0.02
CA PHE A 95 0.91 3.85 -1.08
C PHE A 95 1.26 2.42 -0.62
N ILE A 96 2.12 2.29 0.39
CA ILE A 96 2.42 0.99 1.00
C ILE A 96 1.15 0.39 1.62
N GLU A 97 0.36 1.18 2.34
CA GLU A 97 -0.91 0.72 2.91
C GLU A 97 -1.96 0.40 1.84
N PHE A 98 -1.99 1.17 0.75
CA PHE A 98 -2.80 0.86 -0.43
C PHE A 98 -2.42 -0.53 -0.98
N ALA A 99 -1.12 -0.79 -1.15
CA ALA A 99 -0.61 -2.06 -1.65
C ALA A 99 -0.88 -3.24 -0.70
N LYS A 100 -0.69 -3.06 0.61
CA LYS A 100 -1.03 -4.07 1.62
C LYS A 100 -2.52 -4.40 1.62
N THR A 101 -3.39 -3.41 1.52
CA THR A 101 -4.83 -3.62 1.44
C THR A 101 -5.21 -4.41 0.19
N ILE A 102 -4.62 -4.07 -0.96
CA ILE A 102 -4.84 -4.81 -2.21
C ILE A 102 -4.33 -6.25 -2.07
N LYS A 103 -3.14 -6.46 -1.50
CA LYS A 103 -2.59 -7.80 -1.26
C LYS A 103 -3.50 -8.62 -0.33
N LEU A 104 -3.99 -8.01 0.76
CA LEU A 104 -4.87 -8.69 1.70
C LEU A 104 -6.20 -9.10 1.04
N THR A 105 -6.85 -8.14 0.39
CA THR A 105 -8.26 -8.25 -0.02
C THR A 105 -8.48 -8.63 -1.48
N GLY A 106 -7.44 -8.50 -2.31
CA GLY A 106 -7.51 -8.66 -3.77
C GLY A 106 -8.19 -7.50 -4.50
N ARG A 107 -8.43 -6.35 -3.83
CA ARG A 107 -9.24 -5.25 -4.37
C ARG A 107 -8.59 -3.90 -4.19
N VAL A 108 -8.88 -3.00 -5.14
CA VAL A 108 -8.57 -1.58 -4.98
C VAL A 108 -9.58 -0.98 -3.99
N PRO A 109 -9.14 -0.46 -2.83
CA PRO A 109 -10.01 0.19 -1.87
C PRO A 109 -10.74 1.43 -2.45
N THR A 110 -11.95 1.69 -1.92
CA THR A 110 -12.86 2.73 -2.42
C THR A 110 -13.48 3.52 -1.26
N THR A 111 -14.14 4.64 -1.58
CA THR A 111 -14.93 5.44 -0.64
C THR A 111 -16.18 6.00 -1.31
N LYS A 112 -17.21 6.35 -0.52
CA LYS A 112 -18.43 7.00 -1.02
C LYS A 112 -18.16 8.29 -1.80
N GLN A 113 -17.04 8.95 -1.48
CA GLN A 113 -16.63 10.23 -2.05
C GLN A 113 -15.97 10.11 -3.44
N VAL A 114 -15.69 8.89 -3.94
CA VAL A 114 -15.12 8.69 -5.30
C VAL A 114 -16.06 9.33 -6.33
N GLY A 115 -15.49 10.21 -7.17
CA GLY A 115 -16.21 11.02 -8.16
C GLY A 115 -16.70 12.38 -7.65
N SER A 116 -16.64 12.62 -6.33
CA SER A 116 -17.08 13.87 -5.68
C SER A 116 -15.93 14.70 -5.10
N ILE A 117 -14.73 14.12 -4.99
CA ILE A 117 -13.52 14.79 -4.52
C ILE A 117 -12.40 14.67 -5.55
N ARG A 118 -11.44 15.61 -5.51
CA ARG A 118 -10.22 15.49 -6.31
C ARG A 118 -9.31 14.42 -5.73
N TYR A 119 -8.49 13.80 -6.57
CA TYR A 119 -7.50 12.82 -6.10
C TYR A 119 -6.54 13.39 -5.03
N SER A 120 -6.17 14.67 -5.13
CA SER A 120 -5.35 15.34 -4.11
C SER A 120 -6.04 15.43 -2.75
N GLU A 121 -7.35 15.68 -2.74
CA GLU A 121 -8.17 15.74 -1.52
C GLU A 121 -8.34 14.35 -0.91
N PHE A 122 -8.52 13.32 -1.77
CA PHE A 122 -8.51 11.92 -1.34
C PHE A 122 -7.18 11.55 -0.68
N MET A 123 -6.04 11.86 -1.31
CA MET A 123 -4.73 11.56 -0.74
C MET A 123 -4.51 12.25 0.61
N GLU A 124 -4.93 13.52 0.76
CA GLU A 124 -4.84 14.22 2.04
C GLU A 124 -5.76 13.59 3.10
N TYR A 125 -6.96 13.18 2.72
CA TYR A 125 -7.88 12.46 3.61
C TYR A 125 -7.28 11.12 4.07
N SER A 126 -6.75 10.32 3.15
CA SER A 126 -6.10 9.04 3.46
C SER A 126 -4.91 9.20 4.40
N ARG A 127 -4.09 10.27 4.23
CA ARG A 127 -2.98 10.58 5.15
C ARG A 127 -3.45 10.78 6.59
N LYS A 128 -4.58 11.46 6.79
CA LYS A 128 -5.07 11.83 8.13
C LYS A 128 -5.85 10.71 8.82
N ASN A 129 -6.44 9.79 8.06
CA ASN A 129 -7.38 8.81 8.62
C ASN A 129 -6.85 7.38 8.60
N TRP A 130 -5.62 7.13 8.10
CA TRP A 130 -4.91 5.83 8.06
C TRP A 130 -5.78 4.63 7.63
N ASN A 131 -6.84 4.89 6.90
CA ASN A 131 -7.79 3.86 6.60
C ASN A 131 -8.68 4.34 5.47
N PHE A 132 -8.71 3.56 4.41
CA PHE A 132 -9.66 3.76 3.32
C PHE A 132 -11.09 3.50 3.73
N TYR A 133 -11.27 2.68 4.75
CA TYR A 133 -12.51 2.52 5.48
C TYR A 133 -12.52 3.62 6.53
N ILE A 134 -13.63 4.30 6.77
CA ILE A 134 -13.73 5.26 7.90
C ILE A 134 -13.86 4.49 9.22
N GLU A 135 -13.43 3.22 9.26
CA GLU A 135 -13.68 2.26 10.31
C GLU A 135 -12.35 1.88 10.99
N PRO A 136 -11.95 2.56 12.07
CA PRO A 136 -10.64 2.44 12.74
C PRO A 136 -10.13 1.01 13.02
N LYS A 137 -11.04 0.02 12.93
CA LYS A 137 -10.83 -1.39 13.25
C LYS A 137 -10.31 -2.23 12.07
N ALA A 138 -10.37 -1.75 10.82
CA ALA A 138 -9.82 -2.47 9.67
C ALA A 138 -8.30 -2.68 9.78
N ALA A 139 -7.58 -1.70 10.34
CA ALA A 139 -6.16 -1.81 10.66
C ALA A 139 -5.89 -2.88 11.74
N SER A 140 -6.74 -2.97 12.76
CA SER A 140 -6.65 -4.02 13.79
C SER A 140 -6.89 -5.41 13.20
N TYR A 141 -7.80 -5.54 12.22
CA TYR A 141 -8.04 -6.78 11.49
C TYR A 141 -6.85 -7.16 10.61
N LEU A 142 -6.31 -6.23 9.83
CA LEU A 142 -5.07 -6.40 9.04
C LEU A 142 -3.91 -6.88 9.91
N ASN A 143 -3.64 -6.19 11.02
CA ASN A 143 -2.57 -6.55 11.96
C ASN A 143 -2.79 -7.94 12.59
N ALA A 144 -4.05 -8.27 12.92
CA ALA A 144 -4.41 -9.58 13.46
C ALA A 144 -4.26 -10.71 12.41
N MET A 145 -4.57 -10.45 11.14
CA MET A 145 -4.38 -11.43 10.07
C MET A 145 -2.89 -11.62 9.73
N GLU A 146 -2.12 -10.54 9.67
CA GLU A 146 -0.66 -10.59 9.49
C GLU A 146 0.00 -11.44 10.58
N LEU A 147 -0.40 -11.27 11.85
CA LEU A 147 0.06 -12.15 12.94
C LEU A 147 -0.17 -13.63 12.68
N ILE A 148 -1.41 -13.97 12.29
CA ILE A 148 -1.82 -15.37 12.12
C ILE A 148 -1.08 -16.00 10.94
N GLN A 149 -0.73 -15.20 9.92
CA GLN A 149 0.11 -15.62 8.80
C GLN A 149 1.59 -15.74 9.20
N ASP A 150 2.18 -14.70 9.79
CA ASP A 150 3.60 -14.64 10.16
C ASP A 150 3.98 -15.68 11.24
N ALA A 151 3.06 -15.97 12.18
CA ALA A 151 3.27 -16.96 13.23
C ALA A 151 3.41 -18.41 12.71
N LYS A 152 3.14 -18.66 11.43
CA LYS A 152 3.40 -19.97 10.79
C LYS A 152 4.85 -20.11 10.30
N GLU A 153 5.63 -19.02 10.22
CA GLU A 153 6.91 -19.03 9.51
C GLU A 153 8.12 -18.50 10.33
N GLN A 154 7.95 -17.82 11.48
CA GLN A 154 9.07 -17.27 12.28
C GLN A 154 8.88 -17.32 13.83
N GLU A 155 9.97 -17.18 14.59
CA GLU A 155 9.95 -17.00 16.06
C GLU A 155 9.32 -15.65 16.44
N LEU A 156 8.44 -15.64 17.44
CA LEU A 156 7.70 -14.46 17.89
C LEU A 156 8.62 -13.36 18.44
N SER A 157 8.34 -12.11 18.08
CA SER A 157 9.05 -10.88 18.42
C SER A 157 8.20 -9.91 19.27
N GLU A 158 8.78 -8.80 19.76
CA GLU A 158 8.02 -7.76 20.49
C GLU A 158 6.91 -7.12 19.63
N ILE A 159 7.11 -7.03 18.32
CA ILE A 159 6.10 -6.53 17.37
C ILE A 159 4.85 -7.42 17.39
N ASP A 160 5.03 -8.72 17.65
CA ASP A 160 3.92 -9.67 17.71
C ASP A 160 3.07 -9.50 18.98
N VAL A 161 3.62 -8.92 20.04
CA VAL A 161 2.88 -8.59 21.28
C VAL A 161 1.91 -7.42 21.05
N ASP A 162 2.36 -6.36 20.37
CA ASP A 162 1.50 -5.21 20.03
C ASP A 162 0.35 -5.63 19.08
N ARG A 163 0.66 -6.53 18.15
CA ARG A 163 -0.34 -7.11 17.26
C ARG A 163 -1.31 -8.02 18.04
N LEU A 164 -0.86 -8.74 19.09
CA LEU A 164 -1.72 -9.58 19.94
C LEU A 164 -2.71 -8.73 20.74
N GLU A 165 -2.29 -7.56 21.21
CA GLU A 165 -3.18 -6.60 21.84
C GLU A 165 -4.23 -6.07 20.85
N SER A 166 -3.83 -5.85 19.59
CA SER A 166 -4.75 -5.47 18.50
C SER A 166 -5.78 -6.57 18.20
N LEU A 167 -5.34 -7.83 18.16
CA LEU A 167 -6.22 -8.99 18.06
C LEU A 167 -7.16 -9.09 19.28
N ALA A 168 -6.64 -8.91 20.50
CA ALA A 168 -7.45 -8.96 21.72
C ALA A 168 -8.53 -7.86 21.74
N LYS A 169 -8.20 -6.65 21.28
CA LYS A 169 -9.18 -5.54 21.13
C LYS A 169 -10.25 -5.87 20.11
N LEU A 170 -9.87 -6.44 18.96
CA LEU A 170 -10.81 -6.88 17.92
C LEU A 170 -11.73 -7.98 18.46
N MET A 171 -11.16 -9.00 19.10
CA MET A 171 -11.89 -10.14 19.66
C MET A 171 -12.76 -9.78 20.88
N GLY A 172 -12.43 -8.67 21.56
CA GLY A 172 -13.20 -8.11 22.67
C GLY A 172 -14.44 -7.33 22.23
N ASP A 173 -14.54 -6.96 20.94
CA ASP A 173 -15.74 -6.34 20.39
C ASP A 173 -16.78 -7.42 20.04
N TYR A 174 -17.74 -7.57 20.94
CA TYR A 174 -18.77 -8.61 20.81
C TYR A 174 -19.63 -8.47 19.55
N GLN A 175 -19.95 -7.23 19.13
CA GLN A 175 -20.76 -7.01 17.93
C GLN A 175 -19.98 -7.42 16.67
N GLU A 176 -18.69 -7.08 16.62
CA GLU A 176 -17.82 -7.43 15.51
C GLU A 176 -17.59 -8.95 15.39
N MET A 177 -17.39 -9.60 16.54
CA MET A 177 -17.31 -11.07 16.62
C MET A 177 -18.60 -11.72 16.12
N GLN A 178 -19.76 -11.24 16.57
CA GLN A 178 -21.06 -11.75 16.10
C GLN A 178 -21.20 -11.57 14.59
N HIS A 179 -20.80 -10.40 14.05
CA HIS A 179 -20.84 -10.12 12.63
C HIS A 179 -19.97 -11.10 11.84
N THR A 180 -18.71 -11.27 12.26
CA THR A 180 -17.75 -12.19 11.64
C THR A 180 -18.22 -13.65 11.66
N TYR A 181 -18.72 -14.13 12.82
CA TYR A 181 -19.24 -15.50 12.92
C TYR A 181 -20.47 -15.73 12.04
N THR A 182 -21.34 -14.72 11.94
CA THR A 182 -22.55 -14.81 11.11
C THR A 182 -22.17 -14.90 9.63
N ILE A 183 -21.25 -14.06 9.16
CA ILE A 183 -20.71 -14.12 7.79
C ILE A 183 -20.10 -15.50 7.51
N ASN A 184 -19.24 -16.00 8.41
CA ASN A 184 -18.62 -17.31 8.25
C ASN A 184 -19.66 -18.44 8.22
N ALA A 185 -20.74 -18.34 9.00
CA ALA A 185 -21.83 -19.31 8.96
C ALA A 185 -22.51 -19.35 7.57
N TYR A 186 -22.77 -18.21 6.95
CA TYR A 186 -23.26 -18.15 5.57
C TYR A 186 -22.30 -18.84 4.59
N TYR A 187 -21.00 -18.55 4.67
CA TYR A 187 -20.00 -19.16 3.80
C TYR A 187 -19.89 -20.68 3.99
N GLN A 188 -19.95 -21.16 5.23
CA GLN A 188 -19.98 -22.59 5.54
C GLN A 188 -21.23 -23.28 4.95
N ILE A 189 -22.39 -22.63 5.02
CA ILE A 189 -23.62 -23.15 4.41
C ILE A 189 -23.46 -23.21 2.89
N LEU A 190 -23.04 -22.11 2.25
CA LEU A 190 -22.83 -22.05 0.80
C LEU A 190 -21.81 -23.10 0.32
N SER A 191 -20.67 -23.24 1.00
CA SER A 191 -19.66 -24.27 0.70
C SER A 191 -20.24 -25.68 0.73
N ARG A 192 -21.10 -25.99 1.71
CA ARG A 192 -21.77 -27.30 1.82
C ARG A 192 -22.82 -27.55 0.74
N MET A 193 -23.28 -26.51 0.07
CA MET A 193 -24.24 -26.60 -1.04
C MET A 193 -23.58 -26.88 -2.39
N GLN A 194 -22.25 -27.11 -2.44
CA GLN A 194 -21.50 -27.34 -3.68
C GLN A 194 -21.96 -28.54 -4.54
N SER A 195 -22.83 -29.42 -4.02
CA SER A 195 -23.47 -30.48 -4.80
C SER A 195 -24.69 -30.00 -5.61
N LEU A 196 -25.18 -28.79 -5.37
CA LEU A 196 -26.26 -28.12 -6.09
C LEU A 196 -25.68 -27.23 -7.20
N GLU A 197 -26.55 -26.71 -8.08
CA GLU A 197 -26.15 -25.65 -9.01
C GLU A 197 -26.07 -24.31 -8.28
N PHE A 198 -24.99 -23.55 -8.52
CA PHE A 198 -24.73 -22.26 -7.85
C PHE A 198 -25.81 -21.20 -8.11
N ASN A 199 -26.55 -21.33 -9.22
CA ASN A 199 -27.65 -20.46 -9.64
C ASN A 199 -29.04 -21.01 -9.24
N SER A 200 -29.10 -22.12 -8.51
CA SER A 200 -30.37 -22.66 -8.01
C SER A 200 -31.03 -21.70 -7.01
N GLU A 201 -32.37 -21.73 -6.97
CA GLU A 201 -33.18 -20.84 -6.11
C GLU A 201 -32.75 -20.91 -4.63
N VAL A 202 -32.46 -22.11 -4.13
CA VAL A 202 -32.06 -22.33 -2.73
C VAL A 202 -30.70 -21.68 -2.45
N VAL A 203 -29.71 -21.84 -3.37
CA VAL A 203 -28.39 -21.21 -3.21
C VAL A 203 -28.51 -19.70 -3.26
N GLN A 204 -29.26 -19.18 -4.24
CA GLN A 204 -29.43 -17.73 -4.41
C GLN A 204 -30.21 -17.08 -3.27
N THR A 205 -31.12 -17.81 -2.62
CA THR A 205 -31.79 -17.35 -1.39
C THR A 205 -30.77 -17.14 -0.25
N VAL A 206 -29.80 -18.06 -0.09
CA VAL A 206 -28.74 -17.91 0.93
C VAL A 206 -27.82 -16.74 0.60
N VAL A 207 -27.47 -16.55 -0.69
CA VAL A 207 -26.67 -15.39 -1.12
C VAL A 207 -27.44 -14.08 -0.89
N GLU A 208 -28.74 -14.03 -1.13
CA GLU A 208 -29.58 -12.86 -0.86
C GLU A 208 -29.65 -12.53 0.63
N GLN A 209 -29.77 -13.54 1.49
CA GLN A 209 -29.73 -13.33 2.95
C GLN A 209 -28.38 -12.79 3.42
N LEU A 210 -27.27 -13.31 2.87
CA LEU A 210 -25.95 -12.77 3.11
C LEU A 210 -25.83 -11.31 2.65
N PHE A 211 -26.34 -10.99 1.45
CA PHE A 211 -26.36 -9.62 0.94
C PHE A 211 -27.14 -8.67 1.87
N CYS A 212 -28.35 -9.05 2.28
CA CYS A 212 -29.17 -8.27 3.21
C CYS A 212 -28.50 -8.10 4.58
N PHE A 213 -27.81 -9.14 5.07
CA PHE A 213 -27.07 -9.02 6.32
C PHE A 213 -25.92 -8.02 6.21
N LEU A 214 -25.16 -8.07 5.11
CA LEU A 214 -24.05 -7.17 4.87
C LEU A 214 -24.49 -5.73 4.56
N SER A 215 -25.68 -5.52 3.96
CA SER A 215 -26.20 -4.18 3.68
C SER A 215 -26.53 -3.37 4.94
N GLU A 216 -26.73 -4.05 6.08
CA GLU A 216 -26.98 -3.41 7.38
C GLU A 216 -25.69 -3.01 8.13
N SER A 217 -24.51 -3.39 7.62
CA SER A 217 -23.22 -3.02 8.19
C SER A 217 -22.96 -1.52 8.10
N ASP A 218 -22.16 -0.97 9.02
CA ASP A 218 -21.81 0.45 8.99
C ASP A 218 -20.98 0.79 7.73
N SER A 219 -20.10 -0.10 7.31
CA SER A 219 -19.41 -0.04 6.01
C SER A 219 -20.38 0.09 4.83
N ALA A 220 -21.46 -0.70 4.78
CA ALA A 220 -22.47 -0.60 3.72
C ALA A 220 -23.27 0.70 3.78
N LYS A 221 -23.66 1.15 4.99
CA LYS A 221 -24.34 2.44 5.19
C LYS A 221 -23.49 3.62 4.73
N GLU A 222 -22.17 3.53 4.89
CA GLU A 222 -21.26 4.55 4.37
C GLU A 222 -21.21 4.56 2.85
N ILE A 223 -21.12 3.40 2.21
CA ILE A 223 -21.18 3.28 0.75
C ILE A 223 -22.53 3.83 0.22
N GLY A 224 -23.60 3.67 0.99
CA GLY A 224 -24.92 4.23 0.71
C GLY A 224 -25.57 3.61 -0.51
N GLU A 225 -26.20 4.42 -1.36
CA GLU A 225 -26.92 3.95 -2.58
C GLU A 225 -26.02 3.19 -3.57
N LYS A 226 -24.69 3.32 -3.45
CA LYS A 226 -23.74 2.57 -4.27
C LYS A 226 -23.61 1.09 -3.85
N PHE A 227 -24.13 0.70 -2.69
CA PHE A 227 -24.13 -0.69 -2.22
C PHE A 227 -25.21 -1.50 -2.96
N THR A 228 -24.91 -1.89 -4.19
CA THR A 228 -25.77 -2.65 -5.08
C THR A 228 -25.40 -4.14 -5.09
N ARG A 229 -26.21 -5.01 -5.71
CA ARG A 229 -25.84 -6.42 -5.94
C ARG A 229 -24.54 -6.55 -6.75
N VAL A 230 -24.37 -5.67 -7.75
CA VAL A 230 -23.15 -5.56 -8.56
C VAL A 230 -21.95 -5.21 -7.67
N PHE A 231 -22.10 -4.22 -6.80
CA PHE A 231 -21.07 -3.85 -5.83
C PHE A 231 -20.76 -5.04 -4.93
N PHE A 232 -21.77 -5.63 -4.27
CA PHE A 232 -21.59 -6.79 -3.40
C PHE A 232 -20.85 -7.94 -4.09
N ALA A 233 -21.18 -8.26 -5.34
CA ALA A 233 -20.49 -9.31 -6.08
C ALA A 233 -19.01 -8.98 -6.34
N LYS A 234 -18.72 -7.81 -6.91
CA LYS A 234 -17.34 -7.32 -7.14
C LYS A 234 -16.54 -7.21 -5.82
N TYR A 235 -17.21 -6.90 -4.72
CA TYR A 235 -16.62 -6.71 -3.40
C TYR A 235 -16.75 -7.90 -2.45
N THR A 236 -17.21 -9.07 -2.89
CA THR A 236 -17.26 -10.24 -2.00
C THR A 236 -16.72 -11.49 -2.68
N ALA A 237 -17.08 -11.76 -3.93
CA ALA A 237 -16.62 -12.95 -4.64
C ALA A 237 -15.08 -13.08 -4.70
N PRO A 238 -14.28 -11.99 -4.89
CA PRO A 238 -12.82 -12.11 -4.91
C PRO A 238 -12.18 -12.61 -3.61
N PHE A 239 -12.89 -12.61 -2.48
CA PHE A 239 -12.38 -13.18 -1.23
C PHE A 239 -12.24 -14.70 -1.28
N PHE A 240 -12.74 -15.35 -2.33
CA PHE A 240 -12.71 -16.80 -2.51
C PHE A 240 -11.88 -17.22 -3.72
N LEU A 241 -11.16 -16.28 -4.33
CA LEU A 241 -10.35 -16.48 -5.51
C LEU A 241 -8.86 -16.36 -5.18
N GLU A 242 -8.02 -17.03 -5.97
CA GLU A 242 -6.56 -16.94 -5.83
C GLU A 242 -6.06 -15.52 -6.11
N GLY A 243 -4.93 -15.14 -5.49
CA GLY A 243 -4.29 -13.84 -5.72
C GLY A 243 -4.51 -12.79 -4.63
N SER A 244 -5.09 -13.16 -3.49
CA SER A 244 -5.11 -12.35 -2.27
C SER A 244 -4.95 -13.20 -1.02
N ASP A 245 -4.43 -12.60 0.07
CA ASP A 245 -4.22 -13.32 1.32
C ASP A 245 -5.55 -13.89 1.89
N ILE A 246 -6.66 -13.14 1.82
CA ILE A 246 -8.00 -13.63 2.22
C ILE A 246 -8.46 -14.76 1.29
N GLY A 247 -8.20 -14.64 -0.02
CA GLY A 247 -8.44 -15.68 -1.00
C GLY A 247 -7.81 -17.01 -0.61
N GLU A 248 -6.51 -17.00 -0.32
CA GLU A 248 -5.77 -18.19 0.10
C GLU A 248 -6.30 -18.77 1.42
N ILE A 249 -6.64 -17.92 2.39
CA ILE A 249 -7.23 -18.35 3.66
C ILE A 249 -8.57 -19.05 3.45
N ASN A 250 -9.44 -18.49 2.61
CA ASN A 250 -10.75 -19.07 2.34
C ASN A 250 -10.64 -20.35 1.50
N ILE A 251 -9.72 -20.41 0.53
CA ILE A 251 -9.42 -21.65 -0.21
C ILE A 251 -8.93 -22.75 0.74
N SER A 252 -8.05 -22.41 1.68
CA SER A 252 -7.60 -23.35 2.72
C SER A 252 -8.73 -23.78 3.66
N THR A 253 -9.71 -22.90 3.91
CA THR A 253 -10.80 -23.14 4.88
C THR A 253 -11.94 -23.96 4.30
N TYR A 254 -12.38 -23.63 3.08
CA TYR A 254 -13.55 -24.24 2.43
C TYR A 254 -13.18 -25.27 1.35
N GLY A 255 -11.88 -25.40 1.05
CA GLY A 255 -11.38 -26.16 -0.10
C GLY A 255 -11.57 -25.41 -1.42
N ARG A 256 -10.72 -25.67 -2.41
CA ARG A 256 -10.76 -24.97 -3.71
C ARG A 256 -12.14 -25.03 -4.37
N GLY A 257 -12.79 -26.21 -4.42
CA GLY A 257 -14.13 -26.34 -5.01
C GLY A 257 -15.22 -25.60 -4.24
N GLY A 258 -15.16 -25.58 -2.91
CA GLY A 258 -16.11 -24.84 -2.07
C GLY A 258 -15.94 -23.33 -2.20
N ALA A 259 -14.71 -22.84 -2.23
CA ALA A 259 -14.40 -21.43 -2.44
C ALA A 259 -14.85 -20.96 -3.83
N GLU A 260 -14.53 -21.70 -4.89
CA GLU A 260 -14.98 -21.41 -6.25
C GLU A 260 -16.52 -21.41 -6.35
N PHE A 261 -17.18 -22.37 -5.70
CA PHE A 261 -18.65 -22.42 -5.65
C PHE A 261 -19.26 -21.17 -5.01
N ILE A 262 -18.71 -20.72 -3.87
CA ILE A 262 -19.15 -19.49 -3.20
C ILE A 262 -18.94 -18.28 -4.12
N ALA A 263 -17.77 -18.15 -4.74
CA ALA A 263 -17.47 -17.06 -5.65
C ALA A 263 -18.46 -16.99 -6.82
N ARG A 264 -18.77 -18.13 -7.46
CA ARG A 264 -19.72 -18.21 -8.57
C ARG A 264 -21.15 -17.88 -8.15
N ALA A 265 -21.58 -18.38 -6.99
CA ALA A 265 -22.92 -18.08 -6.47
C ALA A 265 -23.11 -16.57 -6.21
N ILE A 266 -22.08 -15.92 -5.64
CA ILE A 266 -22.06 -14.47 -5.40
C ILE A 266 -21.99 -13.68 -6.72
N ALA A 267 -21.14 -14.09 -7.66
CA ALA A 267 -21.02 -13.44 -8.97
C ALA A 267 -22.35 -13.47 -9.73
N PHE A 268 -23.01 -14.63 -9.77
CA PHE A 268 -24.32 -14.79 -10.41
C PHE A 268 -25.39 -13.89 -9.77
N PHE A 269 -25.42 -13.79 -8.43
CA PHE A 269 -26.34 -12.88 -7.73
C PHE A 269 -26.14 -11.40 -8.13
N GLY A 270 -24.89 -11.03 -8.42
CA GLY A 270 -24.52 -9.72 -8.96
C GLY A 270 -24.86 -9.50 -10.43
N GLY A 271 -25.30 -10.55 -11.15
CA GLY A 271 -25.63 -10.51 -12.58
C GLY A 271 -24.44 -10.80 -13.50
N PHE A 272 -23.38 -11.44 -13.00
CA PHE A 272 -22.22 -11.83 -13.80
C PHE A 272 -22.33 -13.29 -14.25
N ASP A 273 -22.00 -13.56 -15.52
CA ASP A 273 -22.05 -14.91 -16.11
C ASP A 273 -20.77 -15.71 -15.80
N SER A 274 -19.63 -15.02 -15.69
CA SER A 274 -18.34 -15.57 -15.28
C SER A 274 -17.74 -14.81 -14.08
N ILE A 275 -16.87 -15.48 -13.34
CA ILE A 275 -16.00 -14.83 -12.34
C ILE A 275 -15.05 -13.83 -13.01
N ASP A 276 -14.62 -14.10 -14.24
CA ASP A 276 -13.70 -13.22 -14.96
C ASP A 276 -14.30 -11.83 -15.21
N ASP A 277 -15.62 -11.75 -15.36
CA ASP A 277 -16.37 -10.52 -15.61
C ASP A 277 -16.36 -9.58 -14.38
N LEU A 278 -15.97 -10.08 -13.20
CA LEU A 278 -15.82 -9.25 -11.99
C LEU A 278 -14.71 -8.21 -12.13
N TYR A 279 -13.71 -8.49 -12.96
CA TYR A 279 -12.51 -7.66 -13.13
C TYR A 279 -12.59 -6.69 -14.32
N GLU A 280 -13.68 -6.69 -15.08
CA GLU A 280 -13.90 -5.65 -16.09
C GLU A 280 -14.09 -4.29 -15.41
N LEU A 281 -13.14 -3.38 -15.68
CA LEU A 281 -13.05 -2.01 -15.16
C LEU A 281 -14.13 -1.10 -15.74
#